data_AF-A0A9P5PQU0-F1
#
_entry.id   AF-A0A9P5PQU0-F1
#
_cell.length_a   1.000
_cell.length_b   1.000
_cell.length_c   1.000
_cell.angle_alpha   90.00
_cell.angle_beta   90.00
_cell.angle_gamma   90.00
#
_symmetry.space_group_name_H-M   'P 1'
#
loop_
_entity.id
_entity.type
_entity.pdbx_description
1 polymer ?
#
loop_
_entity_poly.entity_id
_entity_poly.type
_entity_poly.pdbx_seq_one_letter_code
_entity_poly.pdbx_strand_id
1 'polypeptide(L)'
;MTSYKWSRIMYDFHRSYYEKTDPGGKMKNWPIVVDGDRLVEDTKGQMKKFCDIAGLDESEIQYSWEAAGLEPDEKPLSSFLRTIKESTGVIKGPPSSMIPDLELQVKKWAEEWDEKAAQRMKEAVESAMDDYNYLLARCI
;
A
#
# COMPACT_ATOMS: atom_id res chain seq x y z
N MET A 1 3.02 16.18 5.68
CA MET A 1 2.38 16.51 4.39
C MET A 1 2.31 15.20 3.62
N THR A 2 1.16 14.54 3.62
CA THR A 2 0.96 13.27 2.92
C THR A 2 0.55 13.60 1.49
N SER A 3 1.28 13.12 0.49
CA SER A 3 0.98 13.40 -0.92
C SER A 3 1.39 12.22 -1.78
N TYR A 4 0.54 11.86 -2.75
CA TYR A 4 0.84 10.87 -3.77
C TYR A 4 1.46 11.46 -5.04
N LYS A 5 1.64 12.78 -5.09
CA LYS A 5 2.22 13.51 -6.23
C LYS A 5 3.57 12.94 -6.66
N TRP A 6 4.45 12.66 -5.71
CA TRP A 6 5.78 12.14 -6.01
C TRP A 6 5.71 10.71 -6.56
N SER A 7 4.85 9.86 -5.98
CA SER A 7 4.61 8.51 -6.49
C SER A 7 4.07 8.55 -7.91
N ARG A 8 3.15 9.48 -8.22
CA ARG A 8 2.65 9.69 -9.58
C ARG A 8 3.73 10.17 -10.54
N ILE A 9 4.56 11.14 -10.15
CA ILE A 9 5.67 11.61 -10.98
C ILE A 9 6.63 10.47 -11.32
N MET A 10 6.99 9.65 -10.33
CA MET A 10 7.86 8.48 -10.55
C MET A 10 7.18 7.44 -11.46
N TYR A 11 5.88 7.22 -11.26
CA TYR A 11 5.09 6.33 -12.10
C TYR A 11 5.09 6.78 -13.57
N ASP A 12 4.73 8.04 -13.81
CA ASP A 12 4.63 8.62 -15.15
C ASP A 12 5.99 8.67 -15.84
N PHE A 13 7.06 8.98 -15.09
CA PHE A 13 8.43 8.94 -15.60
C PHE A 13 8.81 7.54 -16.10
N HIS A 14 8.67 6.51 -15.25
CA HIS A 14 9.06 5.15 -15.62
C HIS A 14 8.19 4.60 -16.75
N ARG A 15 6.88 4.89 -16.72
CA ARG A 15 5.98 4.51 -17.82
C ARG A 15 6.42 5.11 -19.14
N SER A 16 6.66 6.41 -19.17
CA SER A 16 7.14 7.13 -20.37
C SER A 16 8.51 6.63 -20.83
N TYR A 17 9.38 6.26 -19.89
CA TYR A 17 10.70 5.72 -20.19
C TYR A 17 10.58 4.36 -20.90
N TYR A 18 9.84 3.40 -20.31
CA TYR A 18 9.70 2.06 -20.87
C TYR A 18 8.91 2.03 -22.18
N GLU A 19 7.91 2.89 -22.35
CA GLU A 19 7.22 3.06 -23.64
C GLU A 19 8.18 3.44 -24.78
N LYS A 20 9.25 4.19 -24.47
CA LYS A 20 10.25 4.62 -25.46
C LYS A 20 11.38 3.61 -25.66
N THR A 21 11.87 3.01 -24.57
CA THR A 21 13.07 2.16 -24.60
C THR A 21 12.77 0.69 -24.82
N ASP A 22 11.56 0.23 -24.48
CA ASP A 22 11.13 -1.16 -24.59
C ASP A 22 9.68 -1.27 -25.11
N PRO A 23 9.39 -0.69 -26.31
CA PRO A 23 8.03 -0.63 -26.83
C PRO A 23 7.45 -2.03 -27.05
N GLY A 24 6.42 -2.37 -26.28
CA GLY A 24 5.77 -3.69 -26.33
C GLY A 24 6.64 -4.85 -25.80
N GLY A 25 7.78 -4.55 -25.20
CA GLY A 25 8.68 -5.54 -24.64
C GLY A 25 8.33 -5.97 -23.21
N LYS A 26 9.33 -6.50 -22.52
CA LYS A 26 9.15 -7.10 -21.19
C LYS A 26 8.65 -6.10 -20.14
N MET A 27 8.97 -4.82 -20.32
CA MET A 27 8.62 -3.75 -19.38
C MET A 27 7.26 -3.08 -19.68
N LYS A 28 6.46 -3.61 -20.61
CA LYS A 28 5.18 -3.01 -21.04
C LYS A 28 4.23 -2.64 -19.88
N ASN A 29 4.20 -3.43 -18.81
CA ASN A 29 3.30 -3.20 -17.67
C ASN A 29 3.98 -2.48 -16.49
N TRP A 30 5.22 -2.02 -16.65
CA TRP A 30 5.97 -1.34 -15.62
C TRP A 30 5.74 0.19 -15.64
N PRO A 31 5.86 0.88 -14.50
CA PRO A 31 6.00 0.30 -13.16
C PRO A 31 4.67 -0.30 -12.66
N ILE A 32 4.77 -1.33 -11.81
CA ILE A 32 3.63 -2.03 -11.21
C ILE A 32 3.17 -1.22 -9.98
N VAL A 33 1.88 -0.93 -9.89
CA VAL A 33 1.26 -0.32 -8.71
C VAL A 33 0.51 -1.40 -7.96
N VAL A 34 0.81 -1.56 -6.67
CA VAL A 34 0.12 -2.51 -5.78
C VAL A 34 -0.64 -1.70 -4.75
N ASP A 35 -1.95 -1.94 -4.66
CA ASP A 35 -2.78 -1.37 -3.60
C ASP A 35 -2.68 -2.25 -2.35
N GLY A 36 -2.41 -1.62 -1.21
CA GLY A 36 -2.16 -2.33 0.04
C GLY A 36 -3.39 -3.08 0.54
N ASP A 37 -4.58 -2.51 0.36
CA ASP A 37 -5.82 -3.12 0.82
C ASP A 37 -6.19 -4.33 -0.05
N ARG A 38 -6.09 -4.19 -1.38
CA ARG A 38 -6.25 -5.35 -2.29
C ARG A 38 -5.26 -6.47 -2.00
N LEU A 39 -4.00 -6.13 -1.67
CA LEU A 39 -2.97 -7.11 -1.34
C LEU A 39 -3.28 -7.87 -0.04
N VAL A 40 -3.83 -7.21 0.97
CA VAL A 40 -4.20 -7.87 2.22
C VAL A 40 -5.50 -8.68 2.05
N GLU A 41 -6.48 -8.15 1.32
CA GLU A 41 -7.76 -8.82 1.07
C GLU A 41 -7.59 -10.09 0.23
N ASP A 42 -6.85 -9.99 -0.89
CA ASP A 42 -6.57 -11.07 -1.85
C ASP A 42 -5.06 -11.25 -2.10
N THR A 43 -4.32 -11.63 -1.06
CA THR A 43 -2.86 -11.82 -1.14
C THR A 43 -2.44 -12.77 -2.25
N LYS A 44 -3.13 -13.90 -2.42
CA LYS A 44 -2.75 -14.89 -3.43
C LYS A 44 -3.03 -14.37 -4.84
N GLY A 45 -4.21 -13.83 -5.10
CA GLY A 45 -4.55 -13.31 -6.42
C GLY A 45 -3.69 -12.11 -6.83
N GLN A 46 -3.35 -11.23 -5.89
CA GLN A 46 -2.45 -10.10 -6.13
C GLN A 46 -1.01 -10.56 -6.41
N MET A 47 -0.48 -11.49 -5.61
CA MET A 47 0.87 -12.03 -5.85
C MET A 47 0.97 -12.79 -7.17
N LYS A 48 -0.08 -13.52 -7.57
CA LYS A 48 -0.14 -14.16 -8.89
C LYS A 48 0.01 -13.14 -10.02
N LYS A 49 -0.80 -12.08 -10.01
CA LYS A 49 -0.71 -11.00 -11.01
C LYS A 49 0.67 -10.34 -11.02
N PHE A 50 1.23 -10.11 -9.83
CA PHE A 50 2.57 -9.55 -9.71
C PHE A 50 3.62 -10.47 -10.33
N CYS A 51 3.61 -11.77 -10.01
CA CYS A 51 4.53 -12.76 -10.57
C CYS A 51 4.41 -12.86 -12.09
N ASP A 52 3.19 -12.88 -12.63
CA ASP A 52 2.93 -12.90 -14.07
C ASP A 52 3.56 -11.69 -14.78
N ILE A 53 3.49 -10.49 -14.18
CA ILE A 53 4.06 -9.27 -14.75
C ILE A 53 5.58 -9.21 -14.57
N ALA A 54 6.09 -9.63 -13.41
CA ALA A 54 7.50 -9.58 -13.08
C ALA A 54 8.32 -10.72 -13.68
N GLY A 55 7.66 -11.77 -14.22
CA GLY A 55 8.31 -12.97 -14.71
C GLY A 55 8.91 -13.83 -13.59
N LEU A 56 8.24 -13.86 -12.44
CA LEU A 56 8.63 -14.65 -11.28
C LEU A 56 7.80 -15.93 -11.20
N ASP A 57 8.36 -16.99 -10.64
CA ASP A 57 7.64 -18.23 -10.37
C ASP A 57 6.76 -18.07 -9.13
N GLU A 58 5.44 -18.23 -9.29
CA GLU A 58 4.48 -18.16 -8.18
C GLU A 58 4.71 -19.29 -7.16
N SER A 59 5.24 -20.46 -7.57
CA SER A 59 5.42 -21.58 -6.64
C SER A 59 6.51 -21.33 -5.59
N GLU A 60 7.39 -20.36 -5.83
CA GLU A 60 8.44 -19.95 -4.90
C GLU A 60 7.93 -18.95 -3.84
N ILE A 61 6.68 -18.47 -3.96
CA ILE A 61 6.11 -17.51 -3.00
C ILE A 61 5.72 -18.20 -1.71
N GLN A 62 6.29 -17.72 -0.59
CA GLN A 62 5.92 -18.15 0.76
C GLN A 62 4.80 -17.27 1.31
N TYR A 63 3.66 -17.89 1.64
CA TYR A 63 2.51 -17.21 2.28
C TYR A 63 2.42 -17.43 3.79
N SER A 64 3.25 -18.33 4.31
CA SER A 64 3.37 -18.63 5.72
C SER A 64 4.85 -18.76 6.07
N TRP A 65 5.20 -18.35 7.29
CA TRP A 65 6.55 -18.40 7.81
C TRP A 65 6.52 -18.69 9.31
N GLU A 66 7.67 -19.09 9.85
CA GLU A 66 7.83 -19.26 11.29
C GLU A 66 8.00 -17.90 11.96
N ALA A 67 7.36 -17.71 13.12
CA ALA A 67 7.55 -16.51 13.92
C ALA A 67 9.02 -16.40 14.33
N ALA A 68 9.60 -15.21 14.16
CA ALA A 68 11.00 -14.94 14.48
C ALA A 68 11.29 -14.93 15.99
N GLY A 69 10.24 -14.89 16.82
CA GLY A 69 10.34 -14.81 18.28
C GLY A 69 10.67 -13.40 18.77
N LEU A 70 10.37 -13.15 20.04
CA LEU A 70 10.79 -11.93 20.73
C LEU A 70 12.07 -12.22 21.51
N GLU A 71 13.16 -11.57 21.12
CA GLU A 71 14.28 -11.40 22.03
C GLU A 71 13.80 -10.60 23.24
N PRO A 72 14.09 -11.05 24.48
CA PRO A 72 13.75 -10.31 25.68
C PRO A 72 14.67 -9.10 25.82
N ASP A 73 14.45 -8.07 25.00
CA ASP A 73 15.07 -6.75 25.15
C ASP A 73 14.01 -5.67 25.34
N GLU A 74 14.19 -4.82 26.36
CA GLU A 74 13.25 -3.74 26.74
C GLU A 74 13.28 -2.54 25.78
N LYS A 75 13.71 -2.74 24.53
CA LYS A 75 13.83 -1.63 23.58
C LYS A 75 12.45 -1.27 23.03
N PRO A 76 12.08 0.02 22.96
CA PRO A 76 10.82 0.44 22.35
C PRO A 76 10.58 -0.12 20.93
N LEU A 77 11.66 -0.37 20.18
CA LEU A 77 11.60 -0.98 18.85
C LEU A 77 11.13 -2.44 18.88
N SER A 78 11.45 -3.23 19.91
CA SER A 78 11.02 -4.63 20.02
C SER A 78 9.51 -4.71 20.21
N SER A 79 8.95 -3.88 21.08
CA SER A 79 7.51 -3.71 21.25
C SER A 79 6.81 -3.23 19.97
N PHE A 80 7.41 -2.27 19.24
CA PHE A 80 6.85 -1.76 17.99
C PHE A 80 6.79 -2.83 16.88
N LEU A 81 7.81 -3.69 16.81
CA LEU A 81 7.90 -4.76 15.80
C LEU A 81 7.22 -6.07 16.22
N ARG A 82 6.58 -6.12 17.39
CA ARG A 82 6.04 -7.36 17.97
C ARG A 82 5.14 -8.11 16.99
N THR A 83 4.13 -7.43 16.43
CA THR A 83 3.19 -8.03 15.48
C THR A 83 3.89 -8.63 14.26
N ILE A 84 4.95 -7.99 13.77
CA ILE A 84 5.73 -8.50 12.64
C ILE A 84 6.52 -9.74 13.06
N LYS A 85 7.22 -9.68 14.21
CA LYS A 85 8.04 -10.80 14.72
C LYS A 85 7.23 -12.04 15.08
N GLU A 86 6.02 -11.85 15.58
CA GLU A 86 5.11 -12.94 15.97
C GLU A 86 4.22 -13.42 14.82
N SER A 87 4.20 -12.70 13.68
CA SER A 87 3.41 -13.11 12.52
C SER A 87 3.91 -14.44 11.94
N THR A 88 2.97 -15.24 11.45
CA THR A 88 3.24 -16.49 10.71
C THR A 88 2.72 -16.44 9.28
N GLY A 89 2.30 -15.26 8.82
CA GLY A 89 1.65 -15.02 7.54
C GLY A 89 1.10 -13.60 7.45
N VAL A 90 0.43 -13.30 6.34
CA VAL A 90 -0.24 -12.00 6.14
C VAL A 90 -1.43 -11.89 7.10
N ILE A 91 -1.36 -10.90 8.00
CA ILE A 91 -2.41 -10.62 8.98
C ILE A 91 -3.51 -9.82 8.30
N LYS A 92 -4.71 -10.40 8.20
CA LYS A 92 -5.88 -9.71 7.64
C LYS A 92 -6.45 -8.73 8.67
N GLY A 93 -6.61 -7.48 8.25
CA GLY A 93 -7.38 -6.49 8.98
C GLY A 93 -8.88 -6.59 8.67
N PRO A 94 -9.70 -5.73 9.30
CA PRO A 94 -11.04 -5.45 8.80
C PRO A 94 -10.97 -5.09 7.30
N PRO A 95 -11.92 -5.52 6.46
CA PRO A 95 -11.94 -5.14 5.06
C PRO A 95 -11.90 -3.62 4.93
N SER A 96 -10.88 -3.12 4.25
CA SER A 96 -10.72 -1.69 3.92
C SER A 96 -11.42 -1.35 2.60
N SER A 97 -12.14 -2.32 2.02
CA SER A 97 -12.93 -2.27 0.77
C SER A 97 -13.87 -1.06 0.55
N MET A 98 -13.94 -0.11 1.47
CA MET A 98 -14.60 1.17 1.25
C MET A 98 -13.66 2.33 1.59
N ILE A 99 -13.47 3.23 0.62
CA ILE A 99 -12.97 4.59 0.89
C ILE A 99 -13.78 5.11 2.08
N PRO A 100 -13.15 5.38 3.23
CA PRO A 100 -13.87 5.79 4.41
C PRO A 100 -14.68 7.05 4.09
N ASP A 101 -15.92 7.12 4.59
CA ASP A 101 -16.69 8.36 4.53
C ASP A 101 -15.88 9.47 5.21
N LEU A 102 -15.36 10.41 4.40
CA LEU A 102 -14.46 11.45 4.86
C LEU A 102 -15.12 12.32 5.93
N GLU A 103 -16.42 12.60 5.82
CA GLU A 103 -17.13 13.39 6.81
C GLU A 103 -17.27 12.64 8.13
N LEU A 104 -17.47 11.32 8.09
CA LEU A 104 -17.45 10.49 9.29
C LEU A 104 -16.06 10.45 9.93
N GLN A 105 -15.00 10.37 9.12
CA GLN A 105 -13.61 10.37 9.63
C GLN A 105 -13.25 11.71 10.25
N VAL A 106 -13.61 12.82 9.62
CA VAL A 106 -13.34 14.18 10.14
C VAL A 106 -13.99 14.39 11.50
N LYS A 107 -15.22 13.90 11.71
CA LYS A 107 -15.87 13.93 13.03
C LYS A 107 -15.07 13.18 14.09
N LYS A 108 -14.60 11.96 13.78
CA LYS A 108 -13.78 11.17 14.69
C LYS A 108 -12.45 11.87 15.00
N TRP A 109 -11.81 12.45 13.99
CA TRP A 109 -10.56 13.18 14.16
C TRP A 109 -10.74 14.43 15.02
N ALA A 110 -11.88 15.11 14.92
CA ALA A 110 -12.19 16.26 15.76
C ALA A 110 -12.39 15.86 17.23
N GLU A 111 -13.07 14.74 17.47
CA GLU A 111 -13.22 14.15 18.82
C GLU A 111 -11.88 13.71 19.42
N GLU A 112 -10.98 13.14 18.62
CA GLU A 112 -9.71 12.58 19.07
C GLU A 112 -8.60 13.64 19.23
N TRP A 113 -8.51 14.60 18.29
CA TRP A 113 -7.36 15.50 18.17
C TRP A 113 -7.68 16.99 18.10
N ASP A 114 -8.96 17.39 18.15
CA ASP A 114 -9.47 18.75 17.92
C ASP A 114 -9.85 19.10 16.46
N GLU A 115 -10.73 20.10 16.33
CA GLU A 115 -11.28 20.59 15.06
C GLU A 115 -10.19 21.11 14.10
N LYS A 116 -9.14 21.72 14.63
CA LYS A 116 -8.08 22.30 13.82
C LYS A 116 -7.19 21.22 13.23
N ALA A 117 -6.90 20.16 13.98
CA ALA A 117 -6.21 18.98 13.51
C ALA A 117 -7.06 18.26 12.46
N ALA A 118 -8.34 18.03 12.73
CA ALA A 118 -9.28 17.38 11.81
C ALA A 118 -9.37 18.11 10.47
N GLN A 119 -9.50 19.43 10.47
CA GLN A 119 -9.57 20.23 9.25
C GLN A 119 -8.27 20.14 8.42
N ARG A 120 -7.10 20.17 9.08
CA ARG A 120 -5.80 19.99 8.39
C ARG A 120 -5.66 18.61 7.76
N MET A 121 -6.17 17.58 8.44
CA MET A 121 -6.19 16.21 7.92
C MET A 121 -7.13 16.09 6.72
N LYS A 122 -8.32 16.71 6.79
CA LYS A 122 -9.28 16.79 5.67
C LYS A 122 -8.63 17.39 4.43
N GLU A 123 -8.02 18.57 4.56
CA GLU A 123 -7.33 19.26 3.45
C GLU A 123 -6.18 18.41 2.87
N ALA A 124 -5.42 17.71 3.72
CA ALA A 124 -4.35 16.83 3.28
C ALA A 124 -4.90 15.61 2.50
N VAL A 125 -6.02 15.04 2.91
CA VAL A 125 -6.68 13.95 2.18
C VAL A 125 -7.20 14.46 0.85
N GLU A 126 -8.03 15.52 0.84
CA GLU A 126 -8.64 16.08 -0.36
C GLU A 126 -7.58 16.47 -1.41
N SER A 127 -6.48 17.11 -0.99
CA SER A 127 -5.39 17.48 -1.90
C SER A 127 -4.60 16.30 -2.47
N ALA A 128 -4.68 15.12 -1.85
CA ALA A 128 -3.99 13.91 -2.30
C ALA A 128 -4.90 12.96 -3.11
N MET A 129 -6.22 13.15 -3.07
CA MET A 129 -7.20 12.22 -3.67
C MET A 129 -7.04 12.05 -5.18
N ASP A 130 -6.73 13.11 -5.92
CA ASP A 130 -6.58 13.02 -7.38
C ASP A 130 -5.43 12.09 -7.78
N ASP A 131 -4.27 12.24 -7.13
CA ASP A 131 -3.10 11.40 -7.38
C ASP A 131 -3.31 9.97 -6.85
N TYR A 132 -3.98 9.82 -5.71
CA TYR A 132 -4.38 8.51 -5.18
C TYR A 132 -5.28 7.76 -6.19
N ASN A 133 -6.38 8.38 -6.63
CA ASN A 133 -7.32 7.78 -7.58
C ASN A 133 -6.65 7.48 -8.93
N TYR A 134 -5.73 8.34 -9.37
CA TYR A 134 -4.92 8.10 -10.57
C TYR A 134 -4.13 6.78 -10.46
N LEU A 135 -3.41 6.58 -9.36
CA LEU A 135 -2.62 5.37 -9.12
C LEU A 135 -3.49 4.15 -8.86
N LEU A 136 -4.59 4.30 -8.10
CA LEU A 136 -5.54 3.24 -7.80
C LEU A 136 -6.21 2.68 -9.07
N ALA A 137 -6.54 3.53 -10.03
CA ALA A 137 -7.07 3.09 -11.33
C ALA A 137 -6.07 2.26 -12.16
N ARG A 138 -4.80 2.21 -11.74
CA ARG A 138 -3.70 1.53 -12.43
C ARG A 138 -3.07 0.40 -11.60
N CYS A 139 -3.60 0.13 -10.40
CA CYS A 139 -3.11 -0.96 -9.58
C CYS A 139 -3.64 -2.32 -10.03
N ILE A 140 -2.89 -3.37 -9.70
CA ILE A 140 -3.28 -4.76 -9.95
C ILE A 140 -4.36 -5.27 -8.97
#